data_AF-A0A6N2CHP3-F1
#
_entry.id   AF-A0A6N2CHP3-F1
#
_cell.length_a   1.000
_cell.length_b   1.000
_cell.length_c   1.000
_cell.angle_alpha   90.00
_cell.angle_beta   90.00
_cell.angle_gamma   90.00
#
_symmetry.space_group_name_H-M   'P 1'
#
loop_
_entity.id
_entity.type
_entity.pdbx_description
1 polymer ?
#
loop_
_entity_poly.entity_id
_entity_poly.type
_entity_poly.pdbx_seq_one_letter_code
_entity_poly.pdbx_strand_id
1 'polypeptide(L)'
;GHNGIADILSQVGDGFFRNRIGIGAKPHKSMDLADYVLSRLTADETSLLDQQMTNYLDHIKTITTQSPERAMIFINQRKPPISHE
;
A
#
# COMPACT_ATOMS: atom_id res chain seq x y z
N GLY A 1 -1.51 -8.12 12.07
CA GLY A 1 -0.96 -6.82 11.62
C GLY A 1 0.26 -7.07 10.76
N HIS A 2 0.94 -6.04 10.26
CA HIS A 2 2.18 -6.24 9.51
C HIS A 2 3.33 -6.52 10.49
N ASN A 3 3.87 -7.75 10.51
CA ASN A 3 4.84 -8.19 11.53
C ASN A 3 6.07 -7.28 11.59
N GLY A 4 6.62 -6.88 10.43
CA GLY A 4 7.75 -5.94 10.41
C GLY A 4 7.43 -4.55 10.96
N ILE A 5 6.18 -4.08 10.87
CA ILE A 5 5.79 -2.80 11.46
C ILE A 5 5.65 -2.94 12.98
N ALA A 6 5.16 -4.07 13.48
CA ALA A 6 5.09 -4.34 14.91
C ALA A 6 6.50 -4.32 15.54
N ASP A 7 7.47 -4.91 14.85
CA ASP A 7 8.87 -4.91 15.29
C ASP A 7 9.46 -3.48 15.32
N ILE A 8 9.30 -2.70 14.24
CA ILE A 8 9.76 -1.29 14.20
C ILE A 8 9.12 -0.46 15.31
N LEU A 9 7.79 -0.56 15.49
CA LEU A 9 7.07 0.17 16.54
C LEU A 9 7.61 -0.14 17.94
N SER A 10 7.99 -1.39 18.20
CA SER A 10 8.55 -1.79 19.49
C SER A 10 9.92 -1.16 19.79
N GLN A 11 10.66 -0.77 18.74
CA GLN A 11 12.03 -0.25 18.87
C GLN A 11 12.07 1.28 18.87
N VAL A 12 11.25 1.95 18.05
CA VAL A 12 11.34 3.41 17.85
C VAL A 12 10.05 4.18 18.14
N GLY A 13 8.96 3.51 18.52
CA GLY A 13 7.66 4.14 18.74
C GLY A 13 6.94 4.48 17.42
N ASP A 14 5.90 5.31 17.49
CA ASP A 14 4.97 5.60 16.39
C ASP A 14 5.23 6.92 15.64
N GLY A 15 6.36 7.57 15.92
CA GLY A 15 6.75 8.88 15.36
C GLY A 15 7.14 8.90 13.88
N PHE A 16 6.70 7.92 13.08
CA PHE A 16 7.04 7.81 11.66
C PHE A 16 5.80 7.64 10.77
N PHE A 17 5.90 8.19 9.55
CA PHE A 17 4.85 8.05 8.54
C PHE A 17 4.97 6.73 7.79
N ARG A 18 3.83 6.21 7.33
CA ARG A 18 3.74 4.94 6.58
C ARG A 18 3.04 5.17 5.25
N ASN A 19 3.74 4.90 4.15
CA ASN A 19 3.11 4.74 2.84
C ASN A 19 2.60 3.31 2.71
N ARG A 20 1.27 3.10 2.63
CA ARG A 20 0.67 1.77 2.65
C ARG A 20 0.27 1.35 1.24
N ILE A 21 0.92 0.32 0.72
CA ILE A 21 0.52 -0.32 -0.53
C ILE A 21 -0.41 -1.49 -0.20
N GLY A 22 -1.64 -1.43 -0.71
CA GLY A 22 -2.61 -2.50 -0.52
C GLY A 22 -2.31 -3.68 -1.44
N ILE A 23 -2.18 -4.88 -0.86
CA ILE A 23 -1.98 -6.13 -1.61
C ILE A 23 -3.29 -6.90 -1.84
N GLY A 24 -4.41 -6.39 -1.33
CA GLY A 24 -5.70 -7.07 -1.38
C GLY A 24 -6.02 -7.88 -0.12
N ALA A 25 -7.09 -8.67 -0.21
CA ALA A 25 -7.50 -9.60 0.83
C ALA A 25 -7.31 -11.03 0.32
N LYS A 26 -7.04 -11.97 1.24
CA LYS A 26 -6.92 -13.38 0.90
C LYS A 26 -8.16 -13.87 0.12
N PRO A 27 -7.99 -14.63 -0.97
CA PRO A 27 -9.08 -15.05 -1.84
C PRO A 27 -10.06 -16.00 -1.13
N HIS A 28 -9.58 -16.78 -0.15
CA HIS A 28 -10.39 -17.73 0.60
C HIS A 28 -10.28 -17.49 2.10
N LYS A 29 -11.41 -17.58 2.81
CA LYS A 29 -11.43 -17.38 4.27
C LYS A 29 -10.56 -18.40 5.03
N SER A 30 -10.44 -19.62 4.52
CA SER A 30 -9.64 -20.70 5.10
C SER A 30 -8.13 -20.59 4.82
N MET A 31 -7.71 -19.73 3.89
CA MET A 31 -6.29 -19.56 3.58
C MET A 31 -5.54 -18.95 4.77
N ASP A 32 -4.38 -19.49 5.09
CA ASP A 32 -3.50 -18.91 6.09
C ASP A 32 -2.97 -17.55 5.62
N LEU A 33 -2.77 -16.62 6.56
CA LEU A 33 -2.31 -15.28 6.20
C LEU A 33 -0.84 -15.29 5.75
N ALA A 34 0.00 -16.13 6.36
CA ALA A 34 1.40 -16.27 5.96
C ALA A 34 1.50 -16.80 4.53
N ASP A 35 0.70 -17.82 4.19
CA ASP A 35 0.66 -18.36 2.83
C ASP A 35 0.26 -17.29 1.80
N TYR A 36 -0.69 -16.43 2.13
CA TYR A 36 -1.10 -15.34 1.25
C TYR A 36 0.01 -14.31 1.03
N VAL A 37 0.63 -13.79 2.11
CA VAL A 37 1.67 -12.75 1.99
C VAL A 37 3.00 -13.25 1.42
N LEU A 38 3.25 -14.57 1.48
CA LEU A 38 4.43 -15.23 0.91
C LEU A 38 4.17 -15.80 -0.49
N SER A 39 2.93 -15.74 -0.98
CA SER A 39 2.56 -16.24 -2.30
C SER A 39 3.20 -15.42 -3.42
N ARG A 40 3.31 -16.03 -4.60
CA ARG A 40 3.71 -15.30 -5.82
C ARG A 40 2.55 -14.46 -6.31
N LEU A 41 2.87 -13.26 -6.78
CA LEU A 41 1.92 -12.42 -7.50
C LEU A 41 1.44 -13.11 -8.77
N THR A 42 0.15 -12.99 -9.04
CA THR A 42 -0.46 -13.38 -10.31
C THR A 42 -0.01 -12.45 -11.44
N ALA A 43 -0.26 -12.85 -12.69
CA ALA A 43 0.03 -12.01 -13.86
C ALA A 43 -0.78 -10.70 -13.84
N ASP A 44 -2.03 -10.76 -13.39
CA ASP A 44 -2.90 -9.58 -13.30
C ASP A 44 -2.43 -8.63 -12.20
N GLU A 45 -2.05 -9.14 -11.02
CA GLU A 45 -1.46 -8.34 -9.95
C GLU A 45 -0.14 -7.71 -10.37
N THR A 46 0.71 -8.46 -11.08
CA THR A 46 1.98 -7.94 -11.61
C THR A 46 1.72 -6.81 -12.61
N SER A 47 0.78 -7.01 -13.54
CA SER A 47 0.41 -6.00 -14.53
C SER A 47 -0.18 -4.74 -13.86
N LEU A 48 -0.98 -4.93 -12.80
CA LEU A 48 -1.50 -3.81 -12.00
C LEU A 48 -0.37 -3.03 -11.32
N LEU A 49 0.61 -3.71 -10.72
CA LEU A 49 1.76 -3.05 -10.11
C LEU A 49 2.56 -2.25 -11.13
N ASP A 50 2.79 -2.82 -12.33
CA ASP A 50 3.50 -2.13 -13.41
C ASP A 50 2.75 -0.87 -13.85
N GLN A 51 1.43 -0.94 -14.00
CA GLN A 51 0.58 0.20 -14.33
C GLN A 51 0.59 1.29 -13.24
N GLN A 52 0.74 0.90 -11.97
CA GLN A 52 0.74 1.82 -10.83
C GLN A 52 2.15 2.30 -10.44
N MET A 53 3.21 1.75 -11.03
CA MET A 53 4.59 2.03 -10.64
C MET A 53 4.92 3.52 -10.65
N THR A 54 4.53 4.24 -11.70
CA THR A 54 4.73 5.70 -11.80
C THR A 54 4.04 6.43 -10.65
N ASN A 55 2.81 6.04 -10.29
CA ASN A 55 2.09 6.65 -9.17
C ASN A 55 2.81 6.39 -7.84
N TYR A 56 3.34 5.18 -7.64
CA TYR A 56 4.11 4.87 -6.42
C TYR A 56 5.40 5.68 -6.31
N LEU A 57 6.11 5.89 -7.42
CA LEU A 57 7.28 6.75 -7.46
C LEU A 57 6.92 8.20 -7.15
N ASP A 58 5.81 8.71 -7.69
CA ASP A 58 5.30 10.04 -7.37
C ASP A 58 4.88 10.17 -5.89
N HIS A 59 4.31 9.12 -5.30
CA HIS A 59 4.00 9.09 -3.87
C HIS A 59 5.28 9.22 -3.03
N ILE A 60 6.32 8.44 -3.35
CA ILE A 60 7.61 8.49 -2.64
C ILE A 60 8.22 9.89 -2.77
N LYS A 61 8.24 10.45 -3.99
CA LYS A 61 8.73 11.82 -4.23
C LYS A 61 7.95 12.85 -3.43
N THR A 62 6.62 12.72 -3.37
CA THR A 62 5.77 13.67 -2.64
C THR A 62 6.03 13.58 -1.14
N ILE A 63 6.16 12.37 -0.58
CA ILE A 63 6.47 12.17 0.84
C ILE A 63 7.81 12.79 1.25
N THR A 64 8.82 12.74 0.37
CA THR A 64 10.16 13.25 0.68
C THR A 64 10.34 14.74 0.39
N THR A 65 9.48 15.35 -0.43
CA THR A 65 9.64 16.75 -0.88
C THR A 65 8.55 17.70 -0.39
N GLN A 66 7.42 17.19 0.13
CA GLN A 66 6.29 17.99 0.60
C GLN A 66 6.01 17.77 2.09
N SER A 67 5.14 18.59 2.67
CA SER A 67 4.69 18.36 4.05
C SER A 67 3.88 17.06 4.15
N PRO A 68 3.90 16.37 5.31
CA PRO A 68 3.14 15.14 5.52
C PRO A 68 1.65 15.30 5.23
N GLU A 69 1.05 16.44 5.57
CA GLU A 69 -0.36 16.73 5.36
C GLU A 69 -0.70 16.78 3.87
N ARG A 70 0.13 17.46 3.07
CA ARG A 70 -0.05 17.54 1.61
C ARG A 70 0.14 16.18 0.95
N ALA A 71 1.18 15.45 1.37
CA ALA A 71 1.42 14.10 0.86
C ALA A 71 0.24 13.17 1.17
N MET A 72 -0.27 13.19 2.40
CA MET A 72 -1.43 12.38 2.79
C MET A 72 -2.69 12.73 2.00
N ILE A 73 -2.97 14.02 1.81
CA ILE A 73 -4.12 14.46 1.01
C ILE A 73 -3.98 13.94 -0.40
N PHE A 74 -2.84 14.17 -1.06
CA PHE A 74 -2.59 13.74 -2.45
C PHE A 74 -2.70 12.23 -2.63
N ILE A 75 -2.05 11.44 -1.76
CA ILE A 75 -1.96 9.98 -1.90
C ILE A 75 -3.31 9.30 -1.62
N ASN A 76 -4.07 9.81 -0.65
CA ASN A 76 -5.30 9.14 -0.17
C ASN A 76 -6.58 9.65 -0.83
N GLN A 77 -6.50 10.46 -1.90
CA GLN A 77 -7.69 10.95 -2.59
C GLN A 77 -8.48 9.78 -3.19
N ARG A 78 -9.74 9.65 -2.79
CA ARG A 78 -10.66 8.70 -3.42
C ARG A 78 -11.02 9.25 -4.80
N LYS A 79 -10.64 8.52 -5.86
CA LYS A 79 -11.23 8.77 -7.18
C LYS A 79 -12.71 8.35 -7.12
N PRO A 80 -13.64 9.18 -7.60
CA PRO A 80 -15.04 8.77 -7.67
C PRO A 80 -15.16 7.49 -8.52
N PRO A 81 -16.10 6.58 -8.19
CA PRO A 81 -16.33 5.41 -9.02
C PRO A 81 -16.68 5.89 -10.44
N ILE A 82 -16.09 5.23 -11.44
CA ILE A 82 -16.43 5.48 -12.84
C ILE A 82 -17.91 5.11 -13.00
N SER A 83 -18.76 6.11 -13.26
CA SER A 83 -20.15 5.87 -13.64
C SER A 83 -20.15 5.19 -15.00
N HIS A 84 -20.54 3.92 -15.04
CA HIS A 84 -20.95 3.28 -16.28
C HIS A 84 -22.41 3.72 -16.52
N GLU A 85 -22.61 4.59 -17.52
CA GLU A 85 -23.90 4.72 -18.21
C GLU A 85 -24.15 3.50 -19.10
#